data_AF-A0A3C1A520-F1
#
_entry.id   AF-A0A3C1A520-F1
#
_cell.length_a   1.000
_cell.length_b   1.000
_cell.length_c   1.000
_cell.angle_alpha   90.00
_cell.angle_beta   90.00
_cell.angle_gamma   90.00
#
_symmetry.space_group_name_H-M   'P 1'
#
loop_
_entity.id
_entity.type
_entity.pdbx_description
1 polymer ?
#
loop_
_entity_poly.entity_id
_entity_poly.type
_entity_poly.pdbx_seq_one_letter_code
_entity_poly.pdbx_strand_id
1 'polypeptide(L)'
;MTIKDSDNKSLLIYTSLIFFVAIIMIIVSFFAQTHLDQSKVGEIDLEKVDLSNKAAQVSEENMQLVELNKALKDANKQLSEEISQLKESTESMQKELDAYSALFAVSEKLLGGNKRDARTLLENIYTEDLTQKQKELYDTLVKKTE
;
A
#
# COMPACT_ATOMS: atom_id res chain seq x y z
N MET A 1 -64.94 -71.41 43.00
CA MET A 1 -63.80 -70.84 42.26
C MET A 1 -64.24 -69.46 41.78
N THR A 2 -63.98 -68.43 42.60
CA THR A 2 -64.42 -67.05 42.33
C THR A 2 -63.41 -66.41 41.39
N ILE A 3 -63.82 -66.18 40.15
CA ILE A 3 -63.00 -65.52 39.13
C ILE A 3 -62.96 -64.02 39.46
N LYS A 4 -61.76 -63.47 39.44
CA LYS A 4 -61.39 -62.16 39.98
C LYS A 4 -61.56 -61.08 38.90
N ASP A 5 -62.65 -60.31 38.98
CA ASP A 5 -62.96 -59.18 38.06
C ASP A 5 -62.08 -57.93 38.34
N SER A 6 -60.75 -58.06 38.39
CA SER A 6 -59.84 -56.95 38.73
C SER A 6 -58.71 -56.66 37.72
N ASP A 7 -58.46 -57.55 36.77
CA ASP A 7 -57.27 -57.43 35.91
C ASP A 7 -57.43 -56.38 34.81
N ASN A 8 -58.64 -56.24 34.24
CA ASN A 8 -58.90 -55.27 33.16
C ASN A 8 -58.95 -53.82 33.67
N LYS A 9 -59.38 -53.62 34.92
CA LYS A 9 -59.50 -52.30 35.53
C LYS A 9 -58.13 -51.71 35.83
N SER A 10 -57.22 -52.55 36.31
CA SER A 10 -55.82 -52.19 36.52
C SER A 10 -55.15 -51.85 35.19
N LEU A 11 -55.35 -52.67 34.16
CA LEU A 11 -54.83 -52.41 32.81
C LEU A 11 -55.30 -51.07 32.24
N LEU A 12 -56.61 -50.77 32.33
CA LEU A 12 -57.19 -49.49 31.91
C LEU A 12 -56.62 -48.28 32.67
N ILE A 13 -56.38 -48.43 33.98
CA ILE A 13 -55.78 -47.37 34.80
C ILE A 13 -54.34 -47.09 34.38
N TYR A 14 -53.53 -48.13 34.14
CA TYR A 14 -52.15 -47.95 33.66
C TYR A 14 -52.10 -47.30 32.27
N THR A 15 -52.96 -47.73 31.34
CA THR A 15 -53.05 -47.11 30.01
C THR A 15 -53.46 -45.64 30.10
N SER A 16 -54.41 -45.31 30.98
CA SER A 16 -54.87 -43.93 31.19
C SER A 16 -53.79 -43.07 31.84
N LEU A 17 -53.00 -43.62 32.76
CA LEU A 17 -51.91 -42.93 33.42
C LEU A 17 -50.77 -42.60 32.45
N ILE A 18 -50.37 -43.57 31.60
CA ILE A 18 -49.34 -43.36 30.57
C ILE A 18 -49.79 -42.27 29.59
N PHE A 19 -51.07 -42.27 29.21
CA PHE A 19 -51.64 -41.25 28.33
C PHE A 19 -51.60 -39.85 28.97
N PHE A 20 -51.92 -39.75 30.27
CA PHE A 20 -51.87 -38.48 30.99
C PHE A 20 -50.45 -37.94 31.13
N VAL A 21 -49.47 -38.81 31.41
CA VAL A 21 -48.05 -38.44 31.48
C VAL A 21 -47.53 -37.98 30.11
N ALA A 22 -47.95 -38.63 29.02
CA ALA A 22 -47.59 -38.22 27.67
C ALA A 22 -48.11 -36.82 27.32
N ILE A 23 -49.36 -36.50 27.70
CA ILE A 23 -49.94 -35.16 27.50
C ILE A 23 -49.15 -34.10 28.28
N ILE A 24 -48.79 -34.39 29.54
CA ILE A 24 -47.99 -33.46 30.34
C ILE A 24 -46.62 -33.24 29.70
N MET A 25 -45.95 -34.29 29.22
CA MET A 25 -44.66 -34.19 28.52
C MET A 25 -44.75 -33.34 27.24
N ILE A 26 -45.85 -33.45 26.48
CA ILE A 26 -46.09 -32.64 25.29
C ILE A 26 -46.24 -31.16 25.66
N ILE A 27 -47.02 -30.84 26.70
CA ILE A 27 -47.23 -29.47 27.17
C ILE A 27 -45.91 -28.86 27.67
N VAL A 28 -45.13 -29.61 28.46
CA VAL A 28 -43.83 -29.15 28.98
C VAL A 28 -42.82 -28.93 27.84
N SER A 29 -42.77 -29.81 26.84
CA SER A 29 -41.94 -29.59 25.65
C SER A 29 -42.36 -28.32 24.90
N PHE A 30 -43.66 -28.07 24.76
CA PHE A 30 -44.15 -26.87 24.08
C PHE A 30 -43.73 -25.59 24.82
N PHE A 31 -43.89 -25.55 26.14
CA PHE A 31 -43.43 -24.40 26.95
C PHE A 31 -41.91 -24.23 26.90
N ALA A 32 -41.14 -25.32 27.02
CA ALA A 32 -39.68 -25.27 26.91
C ALA A 32 -39.23 -24.74 25.55
N GLN A 33 -39.88 -25.16 24.46
CA GLN A 33 -39.57 -24.74 23.10
C GLN A 33 -39.93 -23.26 22.87
N THR A 34 -41.10 -22.81 23.33
CA THR A 34 -41.52 -21.40 23.21
C THR A 34 -40.61 -20.41 23.94
N HIS A 35 -39.97 -20.82 25.05
CA HIS A 35 -39.00 -19.98 25.77
C HIS A 35 -37.59 -20.02 25.14
N LEU A 36 -37.22 -21.11 24.46
CA LEU A 36 -35.93 -21.26 23.78
C LEU A 36 -35.88 -20.54 22.43
N ASP A 37 -37.01 -20.45 21.72
CA ASP A 37 -37.07 -19.82 20.40
C ASP A 37 -37.06 -18.28 20.49
N GLN A 38 -37.59 -17.68 21.57
CA GLN A 38 -37.60 -16.23 21.73
C GLN A 38 -36.22 -15.62 22.06
N SER A 39 -35.32 -16.35 22.71
CA SER A 39 -34.00 -15.84 23.08
C SER A 39 -32.98 -15.94 21.95
N LYS A 40 -33.04 -17.01 21.14
CA LYS A 40 -32.05 -17.24 20.08
C LYS A 40 -32.28 -16.42 18.82
N VAL A 41 -33.53 -16.09 18.49
CA VAL A 41 -33.85 -15.35 17.25
C VAL A 41 -33.40 -13.89 17.33
N GLY A 42 -33.46 -13.25 18.51
CA GLY A 42 -32.99 -11.87 18.70
C GLY A 42 -31.47 -11.72 18.73
N GLU A 43 -30.75 -12.69 19.31
CA GLU A 43 -29.29 -12.66 19.43
C GLU A 43 -28.58 -12.87 18.07
N ILE A 44 -29.11 -13.78 17.24
CA ILE A 44 -28.53 -14.12 15.93
C ILE A 44 -28.70 -12.98 14.91
N ASP A 45 -29.83 -12.26 14.92
CA ASP A 45 -30.04 -11.12 14.01
C ASP A 45 -29.19 -9.90 14.40
N LEU A 46 -29.00 -9.65 15.70
CA LEU A 46 -28.10 -8.59 16.17
C LEU A 46 -26.63 -8.89 15.83
N GLU A 47 -26.17 -10.13 16.03
CA GLU A 47 -24.81 -10.55 15.61
C GLU A 47 -24.60 -10.40 14.10
N LYS A 48 -25.58 -10.78 13.27
CA LYS A 48 -25.47 -10.64 11.81
C LYS A 48 -25.40 -9.19 11.34
N VAL A 49 -26.19 -8.30 11.94
CA VAL A 49 -26.15 -6.86 11.63
C VAL A 49 -24.80 -6.27 12.03
N ASP A 50 -24.25 -6.65 13.18
CA ASP A 50 -22.96 -6.17 13.66
C ASP A 50 -21.79 -6.70 12.80
N LEU A 51 -21.84 -7.97 12.39
CA LEU A 51 -20.89 -8.53 11.40
C LEU A 51 -20.98 -7.83 10.04
N SER A 52 -22.18 -7.53 9.56
CA SER A 52 -22.38 -6.84 8.27
C SER A 52 -21.82 -5.42 8.31
N ASN A 53 -22.05 -4.68 9.38
CA ASN A 53 -21.49 -3.33 9.55
C ASN A 53 -19.97 -3.36 9.65
N LYS A 54 -19.41 -4.33 10.38
CA LYS A 54 -17.96 -4.50 10.49
C LYS A 54 -17.33 -4.90 9.17
N ALA A 55 -17.97 -5.76 8.38
CA ALA A 55 -17.52 -6.10 7.04
C ALA A 55 -17.57 -4.90 6.08
N ALA A 56 -18.62 -4.08 6.16
CA ALA A 56 -18.74 -2.85 5.38
C ALA A 56 -17.63 -1.84 5.74
N GLN A 57 -17.39 -1.62 7.04
CA GLN A 57 -16.31 -0.74 7.51
C GLN A 57 -14.94 -1.23 7.03
N VAL A 58 -14.64 -2.52 7.18
CA VAL A 58 -13.37 -3.10 6.70
C VAL A 58 -13.24 -2.99 5.18
N SER A 59 -14.33 -3.13 4.44
CA SER A 59 -14.32 -2.94 2.99
C SER A 59 -14.02 -1.49 2.61
N GLU A 60 -14.58 -0.53 3.34
CA GLU A 60 -14.34 0.90 3.12
C GLU A 60 -12.89 1.28 3.47
N GLU A 61 -12.38 0.83 4.63
CA GLU A 61 -10.98 1.02 5.03
C GLU A 61 -10.02 0.40 4.01
N ASN A 62 -10.31 -0.81 3.52
CA ASN A 62 -9.50 -1.44 2.47
C ASN A 62 -9.53 -0.66 1.16
N MET A 63 -10.68 -0.10 0.77
CA MET A 63 -10.78 0.73 -0.44
C MET A 63 -9.93 2.01 -0.29
N GLN A 64 -10.01 2.69 0.85
CA GLN A 64 -9.20 3.86 1.16
C GLN A 64 -7.70 3.52 1.16
N LEU A 65 -7.31 2.38 1.74
CA LEU A 65 -5.93 1.91 1.73
C LEU A 65 -5.42 1.62 0.32
N VAL A 66 -6.24 1.01 -0.55
CA VAL A 66 -5.88 0.76 -1.95
C VAL A 66 -5.69 2.08 -2.71
N GLU A 67 -6.56 3.05 -2.50
CA GLU A 67 -6.46 4.37 -3.13
C GLU A 67 -5.21 5.12 -2.65
N LEU A 68 -4.95 5.14 -1.34
CA LEU A 68 -3.75 5.73 -0.76
C LEU A 68 -2.48 5.04 -1.27
N ASN A 69 -2.48 3.71 -1.36
CA ASN A 69 -1.33 2.96 -1.86
C ASN A 69 -1.05 3.30 -3.33
N LYS A 70 -2.10 3.43 -4.14
CA LYS A 70 -1.98 3.87 -5.54
C LYS A 70 -1.39 5.28 -5.63
N ALA A 71 -1.92 6.23 -4.85
CA ALA A 71 -1.41 7.59 -4.82
C ALA A 71 0.07 7.66 -4.39
N LEU A 72 0.46 6.89 -3.37
CA LEU A 72 1.85 6.79 -2.93
C LEU A 72 2.77 6.18 -4.00
N LYS A 73 2.28 5.18 -4.74
CA LYS A 73 3.05 4.56 -5.83
C LYS A 73 3.27 5.55 -6.98
N ASP A 74 2.24 6.31 -7.34
CA ASP A 74 2.33 7.32 -8.39
C ASP A 74 3.29 8.46 -7.98
N ALA A 75 3.19 8.94 -6.74
CA ALA A 75 4.10 9.95 -6.19
C ALA A 75 5.55 9.46 -6.14
N ASN A 76 5.79 8.21 -5.71
CA ASN A 76 7.13 7.61 -5.71
C ASN A 76 7.72 7.51 -7.11
N LYS A 77 6.89 7.18 -8.11
CA LYS A 77 7.34 7.14 -9.51
C LYS A 77 7.75 8.53 -9.99
N GLN A 78 6.93 9.55 -9.74
CA GLN A 78 7.24 10.94 -10.10
C GLN A 78 8.54 11.41 -9.43
N LEU A 79 8.68 11.19 -8.11
CA LEU A 79 9.90 11.53 -7.39
C LEU A 79 11.14 10.82 -7.94
N SER A 80 11.02 9.55 -8.33
CA SER A 80 12.13 8.81 -8.95
C SER A 80 12.53 9.39 -10.30
N GLU A 81 11.56 9.85 -11.11
CA GLU A 81 11.83 10.49 -12.40
C GLU A 81 12.51 11.85 -12.20
N GLU A 82 12.03 12.66 -11.27
CA GLU A 82 12.64 13.95 -10.89
C GLU A 82 14.07 13.78 -10.38
N ILE A 83 14.31 12.80 -9.51
CA ILE A 83 15.67 12.49 -9.01
C ILE A 83 16.61 12.13 -10.16
N SER A 84 16.14 11.34 -11.14
CA SER A 84 16.95 10.98 -12.31
C SER A 84 17.31 12.21 -13.14
N GLN A 85 16.33 13.06 -13.43
CA GLN A 85 16.53 14.31 -14.19
C GLN A 85 17.48 15.27 -13.47
N LEU A 86 17.32 15.44 -12.15
CA LEU A 86 18.20 16.28 -11.35
C LEU A 86 19.64 15.76 -11.34
N LYS A 87 19.81 14.43 -11.29
CA LYS A 87 21.14 13.81 -11.35
C LYS A 87 21.82 14.08 -12.70
N GLU A 88 21.11 13.85 -13.80
CA GLU A 88 21.61 14.15 -15.15
C GLU A 88 21.96 15.63 -15.31
N SER A 89 21.09 16.52 -14.84
CA SER A 89 21.35 17.97 -14.85
C SER A 89 22.58 18.33 -14.03
N THR A 90 22.75 17.73 -12.84
CA THR A 90 23.91 17.98 -11.97
C THR A 90 25.20 17.51 -12.64
N GLU A 91 25.19 16.31 -13.25
CA GLU A 91 26.35 15.79 -13.98
C GLU A 91 26.70 16.67 -15.19
N SER A 92 25.70 17.17 -15.92
CA SER A 92 25.91 18.10 -17.03
C SER A 92 26.50 19.43 -16.57
N MET A 93 25.97 20.00 -15.48
CA MET A 93 26.50 21.24 -14.91
C MET A 93 27.93 21.06 -14.39
N GLN A 94 28.24 19.92 -13.78
CA GLN A 94 29.59 19.62 -13.31
C GLN A 94 30.59 19.56 -14.48
N LYS A 95 30.23 18.88 -15.58
CA LYS A 95 31.05 18.85 -16.80
C LYS A 95 31.28 20.25 -17.37
N GLU A 96 30.23 21.07 -17.40
CA GLU A 96 30.33 22.45 -17.88
C GLU A 96 31.27 23.29 -16.98
N LEU A 97 31.16 23.13 -15.66
CA LEU A 97 32.03 23.79 -14.69
C LEU A 97 33.49 23.36 -14.82
N ASP A 98 33.74 22.07 -14.99
CA ASP A 98 35.09 21.51 -15.16
C ASP A 98 35.75 22.06 -16.43
N ALA A 99 34.99 22.13 -17.54
CA ALA A 99 35.45 22.72 -18.79
C ALA A 99 35.78 24.22 -18.64
N TYR A 100 34.94 25.00 -17.97
CA TYR A 100 35.26 26.40 -17.69
C TYR A 100 36.48 26.55 -16.78
N SER A 101 36.65 25.67 -15.79
CA SER A 101 37.80 25.67 -14.88
C SER A 101 39.10 25.41 -15.65
N ALA A 102 39.08 24.49 -16.62
CA ALA A 102 40.21 24.23 -17.50
C ALA A 102 40.55 25.45 -18.39
N LEU A 103 39.54 26.06 -19.03
CA LEU A 103 39.73 27.27 -19.85
C LEU A 103 40.21 28.47 -19.02
N PHE A 104 39.76 28.58 -17.77
CA PHE A 104 40.22 29.59 -16.83
C PHE A 104 41.70 29.38 -16.48
N ALA A 105 42.13 28.13 -16.23
CA ALA A 105 43.53 27.84 -15.96
C ALA A 105 44.45 28.24 -17.14
N VAL A 106 44.00 28.02 -18.38
CA VAL A 106 44.71 28.53 -19.58
C VAL A 106 44.80 30.06 -19.54
N SER A 107 43.69 30.73 -19.23
CA SER A 107 43.61 32.18 -19.17
C SER A 107 44.56 32.75 -18.12
N GLU A 108 44.67 32.11 -16.95
CA GLU A 108 45.60 32.49 -15.88
C GLU A 108 47.06 32.42 -16.36
N LYS A 109 47.45 31.35 -17.07
CA LYS A 109 48.81 31.22 -17.63
C LYS A 109 49.10 32.29 -18.67
N LEU A 110 48.13 32.62 -19.52
CA LEU A 110 48.26 33.70 -20.51
C LEU A 110 48.43 35.07 -19.85
N LEU A 111 47.67 35.37 -18.80
CA LEU A 111 47.82 36.61 -18.04
C LEU A 111 49.18 36.70 -17.34
N GLY A 112 49.71 35.56 -16.88
CA GLY A 112 51.08 35.44 -16.36
C GLY A 112 52.18 35.48 -17.44
N GLY A 113 51.84 35.65 -18.72
CA GLY A 113 52.79 35.70 -19.84
C GLY A 113 53.38 34.35 -20.25
N ASN A 114 52.95 33.25 -19.64
CA ASN A 114 53.47 31.91 -19.91
C ASN A 114 52.67 31.23 -21.04
N LYS A 115 52.91 31.66 -22.27
CA LYS A 115 52.26 31.12 -23.47
C LYS A 115 52.52 29.62 -23.69
N ARG A 116 53.70 29.14 -23.31
CA ARG A 116 54.09 27.73 -23.51
C ARG A 116 53.21 26.80 -22.69
N ASP A 117 53.10 27.06 -21.39
CA ASP A 117 52.30 26.22 -20.51
C ASP A 117 50.79 26.38 -20.80
N ALA A 118 50.36 27.57 -21.25
CA ALA A 118 48.99 27.77 -21.74
C ALA A 118 48.66 26.89 -22.97
N ARG A 119 49.58 26.73 -23.92
CA ARG A 119 49.40 25.80 -25.07
C ARG A 119 49.28 24.35 -24.60
N THR A 120 50.15 23.92 -23.69
CA THR A 120 50.09 22.57 -23.13
C THR A 120 48.75 22.31 -22.43
N LEU A 121 48.19 23.29 -21.72
CA LEU A 121 46.86 23.14 -21.12
C LEU A 121 45.75 23.06 -22.18
N LEU A 122 45.82 23.86 -23.26
CA LEU A 122 44.84 23.82 -24.36
C LEU A 122 44.84 22.48 -25.11
N GLU A 123 46.00 21.85 -25.29
CA GLU A 123 46.12 20.54 -25.95
C GLU A 123 45.41 19.42 -25.17
N ASN A 124 45.27 19.59 -23.85
CA ASN A 124 44.60 18.62 -22.98
C ASN A 124 43.08 18.83 -22.87
N ILE A 125 42.54 19.88 -23.50
CA ILE A 125 41.09 20.15 -23.49
C ILE A 125 40.44 19.43 -24.66
N TYR A 126 39.50 18.53 -24.36
CA TYR A 126 38.73 17.82 -25.37
C TYR A 126 37.60 18.70 -25.91
N THR A 127 37.75 19.18 -27.14
CA THR A 127 36.87 20.21 -27.72
C THR A 127 35.45 19.73 -28.00
N GLU A 128 35.23 18.43 -28.21
CA GLU A 128 33.89 17.89 -28.47
C GLU A 128 32.97 17.96 -27.24
N ASP A 129 33.54 17.96 -26.04
CA ASP A 129 32.78 18.05 -24.78
C ASP A 129 32.42 19.50 -24.41
N LEU A 130 32.92 20.49 -25.17
CA LEU A 130 32.69 21.90 -24.89
C LEU A 130 31.33 22.36 -25.43
N THR A 131 30.65 23.19 -24.64
CA THR A 131 29.50 23.96 -25.12
C THR A 131 29.92 24.99 -26.17
N GLN A 132 28.97 25.51 -26.94
CA GLN A 132 29.26 26.49 -27.99
C GLN A 132 30.02 27.73 -27.45
N LYS A 133 29.61 28.26 -26.29
CA LYS A 133 30.29 29.42 -25.66
C LYS A 133 31.70 29.07 -25.20
N GLN A 134 31.90 27.86 -24.72
CA GLN A 134 33.23 27.36 -24.31
C GLN A 134 34.14 27.17 -25.52
N LYS A 135 33.61 26.72 -26.66
CA LYS A 135 34.35 26.64 -27.93
C LYS A 135 34.79 28.02 -28.40
N GLU A 136 33.92 29.02 -28.34
CA GLU A 136 34.27 30.41 -28.68
C GLU A 136 35.39 30.97 -27.79
N LEU A 137 35.33 30.67 -26.48
CA LEU A 137 36.39 31.02 -25.54
C LEU A 137 37.68 30.26 -25.85
N TYR A 138 37.61 28.96 -26.10
CA TYR A 138 38.75 28.12 -26.50
C TYR A 138 39.46 28.71 -27.73
N ASP A 139 38.72 29.00 -28.80
CA ASP A 139 39.27 29.58 -30.03
C ASP A 139 39.96 30.93 -29.78
N THR A 140 39.40 31.74 -28.87
CA THR A 140 39.99 33.02 -28.47
C THR A 140 41.30 32.80 -27.72
N LEU A 141 41.37 31.81 -26.84
CA LEU A 141 42.57 31.46 -26.08
C LEU A 141 43.66 30.90 -26.98
N VAL A 142 43.31 30.03 -27.94
CA VAL A 142 44.23 29.51 -28.95
C VAL A 142 44.94 30.66 -29.68
N LYS A 143 44.18 31.61 -30.23
CA LYS A 143 44.72 32.80 -30.93
C LYS A 143 45.64 33.65 -30.05
N LYS A 144 45.41 33.70 -28.73
CA LYS A 144 46.27 34.45 -27.79
C LYS A 144 47.55 33.72 -27.43
N THR A 145 47.55 32.39 -27.56
CA THR A 145 48.75 31.58 -27.35
C THR A 145 49.66 31.54 -28.55
N GLU A 146 49.18 31.82 -29.77
CA GLU A 146 50.01 32.04 -30.97
C GLU A 146 51.07 33.12 -30.74
#